data_AF-A0A9W6Z946-F1
#
_entry.id   AF-A0A9W6Z946-F1
#
_cell.length_a   1.000
_cell.length_b   1.000
_cell.length_c   1.000
_cell.angle_alpha   90.00
_cell.angle_beta   90.00
_cell.angle_gamma   90.00
#
_symmetry.space_group_name_H-M   'P 1'
#
loop_
_entity.id
_entity.type
_entity.pdbx_description
1 polymer ?
#
loop_
_entity_poly.entity_id
_entity_poly.type
_entity_poly.pdbx_seq_one_letter_code
_entity_poly.pdbx_strand_id
1 'polypeptide(L)'
;MENLVKELGEDCPWTKEVSPTVMLGWLKSECKEVASEIREAIKNPSSNLTSLKSELGDILFDAHMLNSICSRTFSFPPTETFEMGCKKVERRTPYMKSWGDGRNAETMEEAERIWQEVKRMEKKEEETVRAEDETSPSTGIQSKISNMCSNFDLDCGTNGTLLIASAWAAGVGCGVLGFRYLQIHAASAKSAA
;
A
#
# COMPACT_ATOMS: atom_id res chain seq x y z
N MET A 1 -11.63 0.96 15.67
CA MET A 1 -10.41 1.57 15.09
C MET A 1 -10.62 1.95 13.63
N GLU A 2 -11.09 1.04 12.78
CA GLU A 2 -11.33 1.32 11.34
C GLU A 2 -12.19 2.56 11.06
N ASN A 3 -13.35 2.69 11.72
CA ASN A 3 -14.22 3.86 11.54
C ASN A 3 -13.54 5.18 11.93
N LEU A 4 -12.76 5.18 13.02
CA LEU A 4 -12.01 6.35 13.48
C LEU A 4 -10.94 6.75 12.46
N VAL A 5 -10.17 5.79 11.97
CA VAL A 5 -9.12 6.03 10.96
C VAL A 5 -9.72 6.54 9.66
N LYS A 6 -10.89 6.04 9.27
CA LYS A 6 -11.61 6.50 8.09
C LYS A 6 -12.08 7.96 8.25
N GLU A 7 -12.78 8.27 9.34
CA GLU A 7 -13.27 9.61 9.63
C GLU A 7 -12.13 10.63 9.68
N LEU A 8 -11.02 10.29 10.35
CA LEU A 8 -9.83 11.14 10.36
C LEU A 8 -9.21 11.25 8.95
N GLY A 9 -9.14 10.17 8.19
CA GLY A 9 -8.58 10.19 6.83
C GLY A 9 -9.38 11.05 5.84
N GLU A 10 -10.70 11.12 6.01
CA GLU A 10 -11.62 11.77 5.05
C GLU A 10 -12.01 13.20 5.47
N ASP A 11 -12.28 13.40 6.77
CA ASP A 11 -12.94 14.59 7.31
C ASP A 11 -12.03 15.47 8.17
N CYS A 12 -10.95 14.94 8.75
CA CYS A 12 -10.06 15.76 9.58
C CYS A 12 -9.10 16.58 8.71
N PRO A 13 -9.06 17.92 8.88
CA PRO A 13 -8.29 18.83 8.02
C PRO A 13 -6.78 18.62 8.12
N TRP A 14 -6.30 18.05 9.22
CA TRP A 14 -4.88 17.77 9.41
C TRP A 14 -4.47 16.48 8.70
N THR A 15 -5.11 15.35 9.01
CA THR A 15 -4.78 14.02 8.45
C THR A 15 -5.15 13.84 6.99
N LYS A 16 -6.11 14.63 6.47
CA LYS A 16 -6.49 14.61 5.05
C LYS A 16 -5.34 14.99 4.11
N GLU A 17 -4.50 15.94 4.53
CA GLU A 17 -3.39 16.47 3.72
C GLU A 17 -2.04 15.76 4.00
N VAL A 18 -2.03 14.79 4.92
CA VAL A 18 -0.80 14.05 5.26
C VAL A 18 -0.41 13.12 4.11
N SER A 19 0.85 13.21 3.68
CA SER A 19 1.46 12.31 2.71
C SER A 19 1.96 11.01 3.36
N PRO A 20 2.07 9.90 2.59
CA PRO A 20 2.60 8.63 3.11
C PRO A 20 3.97 8.77 3.81
N THR A 21 4.86 9.61 3.27
CA THR A 21 6.20 9.83 3.81
C THR A 21 6.17 10.50 5.18
N VAL A 22 5.27 11.47 5.39
CA VAL A 22 5.10 12.14 6.67
C VAL A 22 4.54 11.17 7.71
N MET A 23 3.48 10.44 7.37
CA MET A 23 2.87 9.45 8.26
C MET A 23 3.87 8.34 8.66
N LEU A 24 4.68 7.86 7.70
CA LEU A 24 5.75 6.90 7.99
C LEU A 24 6.80 7.47 8.97
N GLY A 25 7.05 8.79 8.90
CA GLY A 25 7.92 9.49 9.84
C GLY A 25 7.39 9.46 11.28
N TRP A 26 6.09 9.66 11.47
CA TRP A 26 5.43 9.58 12.79
C TRP A 26 5.46 8.16 13.34
N LEU A 27 5.06 7.16 12.54
CA LEU A 27 5.13 5.76 12.95
C LEU A 27 6.56 5.35 13.36
N LYS A 28 7.59 5.88 12.68
CA LYS A 28 8.98 5.65 13.06
C LYS A 28 9.35 6.28 14.41
N SER A 29 8.74 7.41 14.77
CA SER A 29 8.87 8.01 16.10
C SER A 29 8.28 7.07 17.15
N GLU A 30 7.02 6.67 16.97
CA GLU A 30 6.31 5.78 17.91
C GLU A 30 7.04 4.44 18.12
N CYS A 31 7.64 3.89 17.06
CA CYS A 31 8.49 2.70 17.16
C CYS A 31 9.68 2.89 18.12
N LYS A 32 10.24 4.10 18.22
CA LYS A 32 11.35 4.39 19.15
C LYS A 32 10.85 4.52 20.59
N GLU A 33 9.67 5.10 20.78
CA GLU A 33 9.03 5.27 22.09
C GLU A 33 8.69 3.90 22.67
N VAL A 34 8.00 3.03 21.91
CA VAL A 34 7.78 1.63 22.29
C VAL A 34 9.09 0.90 22.59
N ALA A 35 10.13 1.10 21.78
CA ALA A 35 11.42 0.47 22.04
C ALA A 35 12.05 0.96 23.36
N SER A 36 11.83 2.22 23.76
CA SER A 36 12.24 2.75 25.06
C SER A 36 11.46 2.09 26.19
N GLU A 37 10.13 2.07 26.07
CA GLU A 37 9.24 1.49 27.09
C GLU A 37 9.46 -0.02 27.29
N ILE A 38 9.72 -0.77 26.21
CA ILE A 38 10.09 -2.19 26.31
C ILE A 38 11.39 -2.36 27.10
N ARG A 39 12.41 -1.52 26.85
CA ARG A 39 13.68 -1.60 27.59
C ARG A 39 13.48 -1.30 29.06
N GLU A 40 12.63 -0.34 29.41
CA GLU A 40 12.34 -0.03 30.81
C GLU A 40 11.56 -1.17 31.48
N ALA A 41 10.54 -1.72 30.82
CA ALA A 41 9.77 -2.85 31.33
C ALA A 41 10.66 -4.09 31.59
N ILE A 42 11.66 -4.34 30.74
CA ILE A 42 12.63 -5.43 30.95
C ILE A 42 13.56 -5.14 32.14
N LYS A 43 14.05 -3.89 32.28
CA LYS A 43 14.95 -3.48 33.38
C LYS A 43 14.24 -3.46 34.72
N ASN A 44 12.96 -3.10 34.73
CA ASN A 44 12.14 -3.00 35.93
C ASN A 44 10.81 -3.76 35.72
N PRO A 45 10.81 -5.10 35.89
CA PRO A 45 9.61 -5.92 35.67
C PRO A 45 8.43 -5.60 36.60
N SER A 46 8.68 -4.92 37.71
CA SER A 46 7.65 -4.42 38.63
C SER A 46 7.07 -3.06 38.24
N SER A 47 7.57 -2.43 37.18
CA SER A 47 7.07 -1.14 36.70
C SER A 47 5.64 -1.23 36.18
N ASN A 48 4.92 -0.12 36.28
CA ASN A 48 3.59 -0.02 35.69
C ASN A 48 3.72 0.03 34.15
N LEU A 49 3.04 -0.89 33.46
CA LEU A 49 3.04 -0.99 32.00
C LEU A 49 2.05 -0.04 31.30
N THR A 50 1.47 0.94 31.99
CA THR A 50 0.52 1.91 31.39
C THR A 50 1.13 2.63 30.19
N SER A 51 2.35 3.14 30.30
CA SER A 51 3.03 3.85 29.20
C SER A 51 3.24 2.91 28.02
N LEU A 52 3.85 1.74 28.23
CA LEU A 52 4.02 0.73 27.18
C LEU A 52 2.72 0.38 26.45
N LYS A 53 1.60 0.26 27.18
CA LYS A 53 0.29 -0.01 26.56
C LYS A 53 -0.21 1.17 25.71
N SER A 54 0.05 2.40 26.14
CA SER A 54 -0.27 3.61 25.38
C SER A 54 0.50 3.62 24.06
N GLU A 55 1.82 3.51 24.14
CA GLU A 55 2.71 3.57 22.97
C GLU A 55 2.44 2.43 21.97
N LEU A 56 2.10 1.23 22.46
CA LEU A 56 1.65 0.13 21.59
C LEU A 56 0.33 0.46 20.88
N GLY A 57 -0.57 1.18 21.53
CA GLY A 57 -1.79 1.70 20.93
C GLY A 57 -1.49 2.70 19.81
N ASP A 58 -0.52 3.58 20.01
CA ASP A 58 -0.11 4.58 19.03
C ASP A 58 0.52 3.93 17.79
N ILE A 59 1.37 2.90 17.95
CA ILE A 59 1.86 2.10 16.80
C ILE A 59 0.71 1.48 16.00
N LEU A 60 -0.29 0.90 16.67
CA LEU A 60 -1.42 0.27 15.98
C LEU A 60 -2.23 1.32 15.22
N PHE A 61 -2.53 2.45 15.85
CA PHE A 61 -3.24 3.54 15.22
C PHE A 61 -2.49 4.10 14.01
N ASP A 62 -1.20 4.40 14.17
CA ASP A 62 -0.37 4.97 13.12
C ASP A 62 -0.15 4.00 11.95
N ALA A 63 -0.03 2.70 12.21
CA ALA A 63 0.06 1.69 11.16
C ALA A 63 -1.25 1.61 10.35
N HIS A 64 -2.41 1.66 11.00
CA HIS A 64 -3.70 1.73 10.32
C HIS A 64 -3.87 3.03 9.54
N MET A 65 -3.43 4.17 10.10
CA MET A 65 -3.47 5.46 9.42
C MET A 65 -2.58 5.46 8.18
N LEU A 66 -1.35 4.95 8.29
CA LEU A 66 -0.44 4.79 7.16
C LEU A 66 -1.03 3.90 6.07
N ASN A 67 -1.65 2.77 6.43
CA ASN A 67 -2.33 1.91 5.47
C ASN A 67 -3.47 2.65 4.75
N SER A 68 -4.29 3.39 5.48
CA SER A 68 -5.38 4.21 4.93
C SER A 68 -4.85 5.27 3.95
N ILE A 69 -3.79 5.99 4.34
CA ILE A 69 -3.16 7.02 3.50
C ILE A 69 -2.53 6.42 2.25
N CYS A 70 -1.82 5.30 2.35
CA CYS A 70 -1.27 4.60 1.19
C CYS A 70 -2.39 4.07 0.27
N SER A 71 -3.44 3.49 0.85
CA SER A 71 -4.60 2.97 0.13
C SER A 71 -5.26 4.05 -0.74
N ARG A 72 -5.51 5.25 -0.19
CA ARG A 72 -6.06 6.38 -0.97
C ARG A 72 -5.07 6.92 -1.99
N THR A 73 -3.78 7.01 -1.66
CA THR A 73 -2.76 7.61 -2.54
C THR A 73 -2.44 6.72 -3.74
N PHE A 74 -2.39 5.40 -3.55
CA PHE A 74 -2.00 4.43 -4.58
C PHE A 74 -3.17 3.60 -5.12
N SER A 75 -4.40 3.91 -4.68
CA SER A 75 -5.65 3.33 -5.19
C SER A 75 -5.73 1.80 -5.06
N PHE A 76 -5.62 1.29 -3.82
CA PHE A 76 -5.88 -0.13 -3.51
C PHE A 76 -6.80 -0.26 -2.28
N PRO A 77 -7.58 -1.34 -2.13
CA PRO A 77 -8.40 -1.56 -0.93
C PRO A 77 -7.55 -1.75 0.33
N PRO A 78 -7.83 -1.05 1.44
CA PRO A 78 -7.00 -1.14 2.65
C PRO A 78 -7.05 -2.53 3.31
N THR A 79 -8.08 -3.34 3.02
CA THR A 79 -8.20 -4.72 3.50
C THR A 79 -7.20 -5.67 2.81
N GLU A 80 -6.80 -5.36 1.59
CA GLU A 80 -5.90 -6.20 0.79
C GLU A 80 -4.52 -6.32 1.45
N THR A 81 -4.04 -5.25 2.09
CA THR A 81 -2.70 -5.26 2.72
C THR A 81 -2.60 -6.24 3.88
N PHE A 82 -3.65 -6.32 4.71
CA PHE A 82 -3.71 -7.29 5.81
C PHE A 82 -3.77 -8.71 5.27
N GLU A 83 -4.66 -8.97 4.31
CA GLU A 83 -4.79 -10.30 3.69
C GLU A 83 -3.49 -10.76 3.02
N MET A 84 -2.83 -9.89 2.27
CA MET A 84 -1.53 -10.18 1.65
C MET A 84 -0.47 -10.49 2.70
N GLY A 85 -0.46 -9.77 3.82
CA GLY A 85 0.42 -10.01 4.95
C GLY A 85 0.18 -11.39 5.57
N CYS A 86 -1.07 -11.71 5.91
CA CYS A 86 -1.45 -13.01 6.48
C CYS A 86 -1.11 -14.17 5.56
N LYS A 87 -1.54 -14.13 4.29
CA LYS A 87 -1.24 -15.19 3.30
C LYS A 87 0.27 -15.40 3.13
N LYS A 88 1.08 -14.33 3.20
CA LYS A 88 2.55 -14.43 3.14
C LYS A 88 3.12 -15.12 4.37
N VAL A 89 2.64 -14.77 5.56
CA VAL A 89 3.08 -15.42 6.82
C VAL A 89 2.67 -16.89 6.84
N GLU A 90 1.45 -17.22 6.43
CA GLU A 90 0.96 -18.60 6.35
C GLU A 90 1.85 -19.46 5.45
N ARG A 91 2.13 -19.00 4.21
CA ARG A 91 3.04 -19.70 3.28
C ARG A 91 4.45 -19.89 3.86
N ARG A 92 4.98 -18.90 4.57
CA ARG A 92 6.34 -18.94 5.16
C ARG A 92 6.41 -19.68 6.49
N THR A 93 5.28 -20.07 7.06
CA THR A 93 5.18 -20.86 8.29
C THR A 93 4.50 -22.21 8.03
N PRO A 94 4.99 -23.01 7.07
CA PRO A 94 4.36 -24.28 6.70
C PRO A 94 4.43 -25.33 7.83
N TYR A 95 5.18 -25.05 8.89
CA TYR A 95 5.30 -25.86 10.09
C TYR A 95 4.19 -25.64 11.13
N MET A 96 3.25 -24.74 10.87
CA MET A 96 2.13 -24.48 11.79
C MET A 96 1.02 -25.53 11.68
N LYS A 97 0.46 -25.93 12.82
CA LYS A 97 -0.51 -27.03 12.89
C LYS A 97 -1.83 -26.79 12.13
N SER A 98 -2.26 -25.54 12.02
CA SER A 98 -3.59 -25.16 11.49
C SER A 98 -3.64 -24.99 9.97
N TRP A 99 -2.55 -24.56 9.34
CA TRP A 99 -2.50 -24.26 7.90
C TRP A 99 -1.25 -24.83 7.20
N GLY A 100 -0.40 -25.53 7.95
CA GLY A 100 0.88 -26.04 7.46
C GLY A 100 0.76 -27.17 6.44
N ASP A 101 1.86 -27.44 5.74
CA ASP A 101 1.95 -28.46 4.68
C ASP A 101 2.52 -29.80 5.19
N GLY A 102 2.64 -29.95 6.52
CA GLY A 102 3.18 -31.16 7.17
C GLY A 102 4.67 -31.07 7.53
N ARG A 103 5.35 -29.97 7.20
CA ARG A 103 6.67 -29.67 7.78
C ARG A 103 6.58 -29.51 9.29
N ASN A 104 7.69 -29.76 9.99
CA ASN A 104 7.80 -29.55 11.43
C ASN A 104 9.02 -28.64 11.74
N ALA A 105 8.91 -27.88 12.81
CA ALA A 105 10.00 -27.09 13.38
C ALA A 105 9.85 -27.13 14.89
N GLU A 106 10.83 -27.70 15.58
CA GLU A 106 10.83 -27.85 17.04
C GLU A 106 11.66 -26.76 17.73
N THR A 107 12.61 -26.16 16.99
CA THR A 107 13.43 -25.05 17.47
C THR A 107 13.24 -23.78 16.65
N MET A 108 13.67 -22.66 17.24
CA MET A 108 13.68 -21.35 16.57
C MET A 108 14.56 -21.38 15.32
N GLU A 109 15.72 -22.04 15.38
CA GLU A 109 16.67 -22.16 14.27
C GLU A 109 16.07 -22.97 13.11
N GLU A 110 15.34 -24.05 13.41
CA GLU A 110 14.65 -24.83 12.40
C GLU A 110 13.54 -24.02 11.72
N ALA A 111 12.73 -23.31 12.51
CA ALA A 111 11.67 -22.44 12.00
C ALA A 111 12.24 -21.33 11.11
N GLU A 112 13.32 -20.69 11.54
CA GLU A 112 14.00 -19.64 10.76
C GLU A 112 14.59 -20.20 9.47
N ARG A 113 15.24 -21.37 9.51
CA ARG A 113 15.77 -22.02 8.31
C ARG A 113 14.67 -22.29 7.29
N ILE A 114 13.52 -22.81 7.72
CA ILE A 114 12.37 -23.06 6.83
C ILE A 114 11.83 -21.74 6.27
N TRP A 115 11.68 -20.72 7.11
CA TRP A 115 11.21 -19.40 6.70
C TRP A 115 12.10 -18.80 5.60
N GLN A 116 13.42 -18.82 5.78
CA GLN A 116 14.36 -18.28 4.78
C GLN A 116 14.34 -19.10 3.50
N GLU A 117 14.21 -20.43 3.59
CA GLU A 117 14.11 -21.30 2.41
C GLU A 117 12.86 -20.99 1.58
N VAL A 118 11.68 -20.90 2.21
CA VAL A 118 10.44 -20.54 1.50
C VAL A 118 10.54 -19.14 0.89
N LYS A 119 11.06 -18.15 1.65
CA LYS A 119 11.27 -16.79 1.14
C LYS A 119 12.20 -16.74 -0.07
N ARG A 120 13.24 -17.58 -0.11
CA ARG A 120 14.18 -17.69 -1.23
C ARG A 120 13.51 -18.30 -2.47
N MET A 121 12.58 -19.24 -2.29
CA MET A 121 11.80 -19.83 -3.39
C MET A 121 10.83 -18.81 -3.98
N GLU A 122 10.07 -18.10 -3.14
CA GLU A 122 9.15 -17.03 -3.61
C GLU A 122 9.88 -15.97 -4.44
N LYS A 123 11.07 -15.52 -3.99
CA LYS A 123 11.86 -14.52 -4.73
C LYS A 123 12.31 -15.01 -6.11
N LYS A 124 12.63 -16.30 -6.25
CA LYS A 124 13.00 -16.89 -7.55
C LYS A 124 11.80 -16.94 -8.48
N GLU A 125 10.62 -17.31 -7.97
CA GLU A 125 9.37 -17.32 -8.75
C GLU A 125 9.02 -15.91 -9.24
N GLU A 126 9.11 -14.90 -8.37
CA GLU A 126 8.92 -13.49 -8.73
C GLU A 126 9.89 -13.02 -9.83
N GLU A 127 11.17 -13.42 -9.75
CA GLU A 127 12.19 -13.11 -10.76
C GLU A 127 11.89 -13.80 -12.11
N THR A 128 11.44 -15.06 -12.10
CA THR A 128 11.09 -15.80 -13.33
C THR A 128 9.87 -15.20 -14.03
N VAL A 129 8.81 -14.85 -13.29
CA VAL A 129 7.61 -14.22 -13.86
C VAL A 129 7.95 -12.88 -14.50
N ARG A 130 8.83 -12.10 -13.85
CA ARG A 130 9.29 -10.82 -14.40
C ARG A 130 10.12 -11.00 -15.68
N ALA A 131 10.96 -12.03 -15.75
CA ALA A 131 11.76 -12.31 -16.94
C ALA A 131 10.91 -12.82 -18.12
N GLU A 132 9.82 -13.55 -17.85
CA GLU A 132 8.87 -14.01 -18.88
C GLU A 132 8.04 -12.85 -19.46
N ASP A 133 7.66 -11.87 -18.65
CA ASP A 133 6.98 -10.64 -19.12
C ASP A 133 7.89 -9.80 -20.04
N GLU A 134 9.20 -9.77 -19.76
CA GLU A 134 10.19 -9.07 -20.60
C GLU A 134 10.56 -9.85 -21.88
N THR A 135 10.31 -11.16 -21.95
CA THR A 135 10.68 -12.01 -23.11
C THR A 135 9.51 -12.45 -23.98
N SER A 136 8.27 -12.10 -23.60
CA SER A 136 7.08 -12.37 -24.40
C SER A 136 7.00 -11.42 -25.61
N PRO A 137 6.94 -11.91 -26.86
CA PRO A 137 6.75 -11.05 -28.02
C PRO A 137 5.37 -10.40 -27.92
N SER A 138 5.34 -9.08 -27.74
CA SER A 138 4.14 -8.26 -27.82
C SER A 138 3.55 -8.31 -29.23
N THR A 139 2.83 -9.39 -29.52
CA THR A 139 2.01 -9.48 -30.72
C THR A 139 0.74 -8.68 -30.46
N GLY A 140 0.79 -7.39 -30.79
CA GLY A 140 -0.38 -6.65 -31.23
C GLY A 140 -1.23 -5.93 -30.18
N ILE A 141 -0.66 -4.96 -29.46
CA ILE A 141 -1.34 -3.67 -29.20
C ILE A 141 -0.31 -2.54 -29.37
N GLN A 142 0.27 -2.43 -30.57
CA GLN A 142 0.98 -1.23 -31.04
C GLN A 142 0.11 -0.33 -31.94
N SER A 143 -1.22 -0.39 -31.82
CA SER A 143 -2.14 0.40 -32.67
C SER A 143 -3.11 1.32 -31.93
N LYS A 144 -2.90 1.64 -30.64
CA LYS A 144 -3.76 2.61 -29.92
C LYS A 144 -3.07 3.67 -29.06
N ILE A 145 -1.75 3.83 -29.19
CA ILE A 145 -0.99 4.97 -28.62
C ILE A 145 -0.22 5.70 -29.75
N SER A 146 -0.91 5.97 -30.85
CA SER A 146 -0.42 6.86 -31.93
C SER A 146 -1.56 7.72 -32.51
N ASN A 147 -2.57 8.04 -31.70
CA ASN A 147 -3.65 8.96 -32.09
C ASN A 147 -4.07 9.94 -30.98
N MET A 148 -3.20 10.21 -30.00
CA MET A 148 -3.50 11.21 -28.96
C MET A 148 -2.29 12.00 -28.47
N CYS A 149 -1.30 12.20 -29.35
CA CYS A 149 -0.25 13.21 -29.19
C CYS A 149 -0.04 13.92 -30.53
N SER A 150 -1.07 14.63 -30.99
CA SER A 150 -0.97 15.62 -32.05
C SER A 150 -1.90 16.76 -31.63
N ASN A 151 -1.39 17.59 -30.72
CA ASN A 151 -1.76 18.99 -30.46
C ASN A 151 -1.20 19.42 -29.09
N PHE A 152 0.11 19.44 -28.95
CA PHE A 152 0.77 20.36 -28.01
C PHE A 152 2.25 20.48 -28.41
N ASP A 153 2.51 21.36 -29.38
CA ASP A 153 3.86 21.83 -29.67
C ASP A 153 4.38 22.57 -28.43
N LEU A 154 5.32 21.97 -27.70
CA LEU A 154 6.21 22.70 -26.81
C LEU A 154 7.64 22.28 -27.11
N ASP A 155 8.25 23.08 -27.97
CA ASP A 155 9.64 23.04 -28.38
C ASP A 155 10.54 23.48 -27.22
N CYS A 156 11.54 22.68 -26.88
CA CYS A 156 12.53 23.01 -25.86
C CYS A 156 13.63 23.91 -26.47
N GLY A 157 13.48 25.22 -26.31
CA GLY A 157 14.47 26.22 -26.73
C GLY A 157 15.17 26.88 -25.55
N THR A 158 16.48 26.69 -25.47
CA THR A 158 17.44 27.36 -24.58
C THR A 158 17.43 28.90 -24.62
N ASN A 159 17.76 29.47 -23.46
CA ASN A 159 18.30 30.82 -23.15
C ASN A 159 17.35 31.81 -22.47
N GLY A 160 17.83 32.33 -21.33
CA GLY A 160 17.08 33.12 -20.38
C GLY A 160 16.65 34.49 -20.90
N THR A 161 15.63 35.04 -20.28
CA THR A 161 15.66 36.29 -19.49
C THR A 161 14.27 36.49 -18.86
N LEU A 162 14.24 36.83 -17.58
CA LEU A 162 13.05 37.28 -16.87
C LEU A 162 12.42 38.49 -17.58
N LEU A 163 11.13 38.43 -17.90
CA LEU A 163 10.28 39.63 -17.92
C LEU A 163 8.91 39.33 -17.33
N ILE A 164 8.60 40.11 -16.30
CA ILE A 164 7.32 40.18 -15.60
C ILE A 164 6.37 40.95 -16.51
N ALA A 165 5.20 40.40 -16.80
CA ALA A 165 4.07 41.19 -17.33
C ALA A 165 2.75 40.63 -16.80
N SER A 166 2.11 41.46 -15.99
CA SER A 166 0.76 41.40 -15.47
C SER A 166 -0.32 41.56 -16.55
N ALA A 167 -1.46 40.86 -16.41
CA ALA A 167 -2.85 41.33 -16.63
C ALA A 167 -3.77 40.08 -16.72
N TRP A 168 -4.62 39.82 -15.71
CA TRP A 168 -5.98 40.33 -15.50
C TRP A 168 -7.08 39.63 -16.33
N ALA A 169 -8.02 39.03 -15.57
CA ALA A 169 -9.44 38.72 -15.89
C ALA A 169 -9.69 37.61 -16.94
N ALA A 170 -10.67 36.70 -16.83
CA ALA A 170 -11.88 36.63 -16.01
C ALA A 170 -12.38 35.18 -15.86
N GLY A 171 -12.96 34.85 -14.71
CA GLY A 171 -14.17 34.03 -14.55
C GLY A 171 -14.18 32.59 -15.09
N VAL A 172 -13.85 31.63 -14.21
CA VAL A 172 -14.24 30.22 -14.39
C VAL A 172 -15.44 29.94 -13.48
N GLY A 173 -16.62 29.82 -14.07
CA GLY A 173 -17.74 29.11 -13.48
C GLY A 173 -17.79 27.72 -14.09
N CYS A 174 -17.50 26.67 -13.32
CA CYS A 174 -17.69 25.29 -13.74
C CYS A 174 -18.64 24.60 -12.76
N GLY A 175 -19.88 24.43 -13.20
CA GLY A 175 -20.91 23.69 -12.49
C GLY A 175 -21.23 22.37 -13.21
N VAL A 176 -21.13 21.28 -12.42
CA VAL A 176 -22.01 20.10 -12.34
C VAL A 176 -22.34 19.30 -13.61
N LEU A 177 -22.05 17.98 -13.52
CA LEU A 177 -22.80 16.78 -13.96
C LEU A 177 -21.74 15.72 -14.36
N GLY A 178 -21.52 14.59 -13.68
CA GLY A 178 -22.45 13.68 -13.03
C GLY A 178 -22.88 12.60 -14.02
N PHE A 179 -22.19 11.45 -14.11
CA PHE A 179 -22.75 10.25 -14.74
C PHE A 179 -22.25 8.95 -14.09
N ARG A 180 -23.25 8.08 -13.87
CA ARG A 180 -23.27 6.80 -13.16
C ARG A 180 -22.71 5.63 -13.99
N TYR A 181 -22.06 4.70 -13.27
CA TYR A 181 -22.35 3.26 -13.15
C TYR A 181 -22.85 2.49 -14.39
N LEU A 182 -22.11 1.43 -14.79
CA LEU A 182 -22.68 0.31 -15.54
C LEU A 182 -22.23 -1.04 -14.94
N GLN A 183 -23.23 -1.84 -14.56
CA GLN A 183 -23.14 -3.26 -14.22
C GLN A 183 -22.82 -4.10 -15.47
N ILE A 184 -22.03 -5.16 -15.30
CA ILE A 184 -21.91 -6.26 -16.27
C ILE A 184 -22.65 -7.47 -15.69
N HIS A 185 -23.69 -7.94 -16.38
CA HIS A 185 -24.31 -9.25 -16.16
C HIS A 185 -23.72 -10.27 -17.14
N ALA A 186 -23.33 -11.42 -16.60
CA ALA A 186 -22.91 -12.61 -17.34
C ALA A 186 -24.12 -13.30 -17.98
N ALA A 187 -24.02 -13.64 -19.25
CA ALA A 187 -24.97 -14.52 -19.94
C ALA A 187 -24.47 -15.97 -19.89
N SER A 188 -25.21 -16.83 -19.18
CA SER A 188 -25.10 -18.28 -19.23
C SER A 188 -25.98 -18.81 -20.35
N ALA A 189 -25.40 -19.52 -21.31
CA ALA A 189 -26.14 -20.25 -22.33
C ALA A 189 -26.35 -21.69 -21.87
N LYS A 190 -27.62 -22.11 -21.73
CA LYS A 190 -28.04 -23.51 -21.75
C LYS A 190 -29.31 -23.67 -22.59
N SER A 191 -29.16 -24.52 -23.60
CA SER A 191 -30.10 -25.52 -24.11
C SER A 191 -31.39 -25.07 -24.81
N ALA A 192 -31.51 -25.44 -26.09
CA ALA A 192 -32.78 -25.78 -26.72
C ALA A 192 -32.59 -26.94 -27.72
N ALA A 193 -33.48 -27.92 -27.59
CA ALA A 193 -33.79 -29.06 -28.47
C ALA A 193 -32.79 -30.23 -28.53
#